data_AF-A0A9X1S6U8-F1
#
_entry.id   AF-A0A9X1S6U8-F1
#
_cell.length_a   1.000
_cell.length_b   1.000
_cell.length_c   1.000
_cell.angle_alpha   90.00
_cell.angle_beta   90.00
_cell.angle_gamma   90.00
#
_symmetry.space_group_name_H-M   'P 1'
#
loop_
_entity.id
_entity.type
_entity.pdbx_description
1 polymer ?
#
loop_
_entity_poly.entity_id
_entity_poly.type
_entity_poly.pdbx_seq_one_letter_code
_entity_poly.pdbx_strand_id
1 'polypeptide(L)'
;MSAEAIGPDLSNEAAENLALWERVLTELEDNLEVFREPAEMVSVQARELALTWQPALNLGPLPAELMPRARLLAKAQERAYIQLRGEARTNRRQAELIRSVPGPSAAAVYLDVAG
;
A
#
# COMPACT_ATOMS: atom_id res chain seq x y z
N MET A 1 11.28 55.95 9.61
CA MET A 1 10.11 55.06 9.70
C MET A 1 10.19 54.10 8.53
N SER A 2 10.81 52.94 8.73
CA SER A 2 10.98 51.92 7.70
C SER A 2 9.97 50.81 7.98
N ALA A 3 8.96 50.68 7.11
CA ALA A 3 8.06 49.54 7.12
C ALA A 3 8.76 48.39 6.37
N GLU A 4 9.10 47.36 7.13
CA GLU A 4 9.91 46.22 6.76
C GLU A 4 9.13 45.26 5.85
N ALA A 5 9.74 44.92 4.71
CA ALA A 5 9.17 44.09 3.66
C ALA A 5 9.17 42.59 4.04
N ILE A 6 8.37 42.20 5.03
CA ILE A 6 8.27 40.82 5.55
C ILE A 6 7.30 39.93 4.70
N GLY A 7 6.61 40.52 3.71
CA GLY A 7 5.47 39.87 3.03
C GLY A 7 5.73 38.74 2.00
N PRO A 8 6.79 38.77 1.16
CA PRO A 8 6.86 37.85 0.02
C PRO A 8 7.47 36.46 0.35
N ASP A 9 8.40 36.40 1.30
CA ASP A 9 9.21 35.19 1.55
C ASP A 9 8.40 34.08 2.23
N LEU A 10 7.64 34.42 3.27
CA LEU A 10 6.78 33.49 4.00
C LEU A 10 5.64 32.91 3.14
N SER A 11 5.14 33.69 2.18
CA SER A 11 4.11 33.23 1.25
C SER A 11 4.66 32.25 0.22
N ASN A 12 5.92 32.44 -0.19
CA ASN A 12 6.60 31.52 -1.11
C ASN A 12 6.90 30.19 -0.41
N GLU A 13 7.43 30.22 0.82
CA GLU A 13 7.69 29.01 1.61
C GLU A 13 6.40 28.21 1.89
N ALA A 14 5.30 28.89 2.20
CA ALA A 14 4.01 28.24 2.40
C ALA A 14 3.48 27.56 1.12
N ALA A 15 3.64 28.22 -0.03
CA ALA A 15 3.26 27.66 -1.32
C ALA A 15 4.14 26.45 -1.72
N GLU A 16 5.45 26.53 -1.45
CA GLU A 16 6.38 25.42 -1.68
C GLU A 16 6.04 24.23 -0.77
N ASN A 17 5.76 24.46 0.51
CA ASN A 17 5.33 23.41 1.44
C ASN A 17 4.00 22.78 0.99
N LEU A 18 3.05 23.58 0.50
CA LEU A 18 1.79 23.08 -0.05
C LEU A 18 2.05 22.15 -1.25
N ALA A 19 2.86 22.59 -2.21
CA ALA A 19 3.18 21.80 -3.40
C ALA A 19 3.94 20.50 -3.05
N LEU A 20 4.82 20.53 -2.04
CA LEU A 20 5.50 19.34 -1.54
C LEU A 20 4.52 18.34 -0.94
N TRP A 21 3.60 18.81 -0.09
CA TRP A 21 2.58 17.95 0.49
C TRP A 21 1.58 17.40 -0.53
N GLU A 22 1.21 18.20 -1.54
CA GLU A 22 0.38 17.72 -2.64
C GLU A 22 1.04 16.57 -3.38
N ARG A 23 2.33 16.72 -3.71
CA ARG A 23 3.10 15.66 -4.39
C ARG A 23 3.15 14.39 -3.55
N VAL A 24 3.45 14.50 -2.26
CA VAL A 24 3.52 13.34 -1.36
C VAL A 24 2.17 12.65 -1.22
N LEU A 25 1.08 13.40 -1.07
CA LEU A 25 -0.26 12.81 -0.98
C LEU A 25 -0.65 12.12 -2.28
N THR A 26 -0.31 12.69 -3.44
CA THR A 26 -0.53 12.04 -4.75
C THR A 26 0.27 10.75 -4.86
N GLU A 27 1.56 10.76 -4.53
CA GLU A 27 2.39 9.55 -4.58
C GLU A 27 1.83 8.44 -3.66
N LEU A 28 1.37 8.80 -2.46
CA LEU A 28 0.75 7.84 -1.54
C LEU A 28 -0.60 7.31 -2.02
N GLU A 29 -1.36 8.11 -2.78
CA GLU A 29 -2.60 7.68 -3.43
C GLU A 29 -2.31 6.73 -4.60
N ASP A 30 -1.36 7.06 -5.47
CA ASP A 30 -0.93 6.22 -6.59
C ASP A 30 -0.41 4.87 -6.10
N ASN A 31 0.41 4.88 -5.04
CA ASN A 31 0.89 3.66 -4.38
C ASN A 31 -0.25 2.79 -3.86
N LEU A 32 -1.37 3.40 -3.43
CA LEU A 32 -2.55 2.66 -2.96
C LEU A 32 -3.34 2.05 -4.13
N GLU A 33 -3.34 2.68 -5.30
CA GLU A 33 -4.01 2.15 -6.50
C GLU A 33 -3.39 0.83 -6.98
N VAL A 34 -2.07 0.68 -6.86
CA VAL A 34 -1.36 -0.60 -7.17
C VAL A 34 -1.98 -1.77 -6.41
N PHE A 35 -2.48 -1.56 -5.18
CA PHE A 35 -3.11 -2.63 -4.38
C PHE A 35 -4.58 -2.92 -4.78
N ARG A 36 -5.17 -2.13 -5.68
CA ARG A 36 -6.55 -2.34 -6.18
C ARG A 36 -6.59 -3.16 -7.46
N GLU A 37 -5.45 -3.40 -8.10
CA GLU A 37 -5.34 -4.21 -9.32
C GLU A 37 -5.54 -5.72 -9.04
N PRO A 38 -5.75 -6.55 -10.08
CA PRO A 38 -5.89 -8.00 -9.93
C PRO A 38 -4.61 -8.65 -9.37
N ALA A 39 -4.79 -9.55 -8.39
CA ALA A 39 -3.73 -10.09 -7.53
C ALA A 39 -2.49 -10.66 -8.24
N GLU A 40 -2.62 -11.17 -9.47
CA GLU A 40 -1.50 -11.72 -10.25
C GLU A 40 -0.47 -10.65 -10.64
N MET A 41 -0.91 -9.43 -10.98
CA MET A 41 -0.03 -8.31 -11.33
C MET A 41 0.46 -7.54 -10.09
N VAL A 42 -0.37 -7.49 -9.05
CA VAL A 42 -0.08 -6.80 -7.78
C VAL A 42 1.15 -7.34 -7.08
N SER A 43 1.38 -8.66 -7.10
CA SER A 43 2.45 -9.26 -6.28
C SER A 43 3.87 -8.84 -6.68
N VAL A 44 4.12 -8.60 -7.98
CA VAL A 44 5.43 -8.17 -8.49
C VAL A 44 5.59 -6.66 -8.31
N GLN A 45 4.59 -5.89 -8.74
CA GLN A 45 4.63 -4.42 -8.66
C GLN A 45 4.65 -3.91 -7.23
N ALA A 46 3.83 -4.47 -6.34
CA ALA A 46 3.84 -4.09 -4.92
C ALA A 46 5.16 -4.45 -4.23
N ARG A 47 5.81 -5.54 -4.65
CA ARG A 47 7.13 -5.91 -4.11
C ARG A 47 8.22 -4.97 -4.58
N GLU A 48 8.21 -4.62 -5.86
CA GLU A 48 9.15 -3.63 -6.42
C GLU A 48 8.96 -2.28 -5.73
N LEU A 49 7.71 -1.81 -5.65
CA LEU A 49 7.37 -0.58 -4.95
C LEU A 49 7.84 -0.59 -3.49
N ALA A 50 7.63 -1.68 -2.76
CA ALA A 50 8.07 -1.80 -1.37
C ALA A 50 9.61 -1.73 -1.21
N LEU A 51 10.37 -2.18 -2.22
CA LEU A 51 11.84 -2.12 -2.20
C LEU A 51 12.36 -0.72 -2.56
N THR A 52 11.64 0.02 -3.40
CA THR A 52 12.05 1.35 -3.86
C THR A 52 11.44 2.49 -3.05
N TRP A 53 10.42 2.22 -2.24
CA TRP A 53 9.71 3.23 -1.48
C TRP A 53 10.63 3.89 -0.46
N GLN A 54 10.67 5.23 -0.51
CA GLN A 54 11.39 6.05 0.46
C GLN A 54 10.41 7.03 1.08
N PRO A 55 10.33 7.11 2.42
CA PRO A 55 9.48 8.09 3.06
C PRO A 55 10.02 9.49 2.76
N ALA A 56 9.13 10.41 2.38
CA ALA A 56 9.50 11.81 2.21
C ALA A 56 10.03 12.36 3.54
N LEU A 57 11.26 12.89 3.50
CA LEU A 57 11.95 13.49 4.65
C LEU A 57 11.78 15.01 4.62
N ASN A 58 11.92 15.64 5.80
CA ASN A 58 11.84 17.09 5.96
C ASN A 58 10.51 17.72 5.51
N LEU A 59 9.42 16.97 5.63
CA LEU A 59 8.10 17.54 5.44
C LEU A 59 7.81 18.55 6.56
N GLY A 60 7.47 19.77 6.16
CA GLY A 60 6.96 20.79 7.08
C GLY A 60 5.60 20.39 7.66
N PRO A 61 4.95 21.27 8.44
CA PRO A 61 3.60 20.99 8.93
C PRO A 61 2.63 20.76 7.77
N LEU A 62 1.70 19.82 7.94
CA LEU A 62 0.65 19.55 6.96
C LEU A 62 -0.26 20.79 6.81
N PRO A 63 -0.41 21.36 5.60
CA PRO A 63 -1.31 22.47 5.34
C PRO A 63 -2.76 22.13 5.67
N ALA A 64 -3.51 23.08 6.24
CA ALA A 64 -4.87 22.87 6.71
C ALA A 64 -5.83 22.50 5.56
N GLU A 65 -5.55 23.01 4.37
CA GLU A 65 -6.27 22.78 3.12
C GLU A 65 -6.22 21.30 2.71
N LEU A 66 -5.09 20.63 2.99
CA LEU A 66 -4.88 19.22 2.65
C LEU A 66 -5.32 18.25 3.75
N MET A 67 -5.68 18.76 4.94
CA MET A 67 -6.13 17.94 6.07
C MET A 67 -7.30 17.00 5.72
N PRO A 68 -8.36 17.42 4.98
CA PRO A 68 -9.43 16.50 4.60
C PRO A 68 -8.94 15.36 3.70
N ARG A 69 -8.08 15.66 2.72
CA ARG A 69 -7.49 14.68 1.80
C ARG A 69 -6.62 13.67 2.54
N ALA A 70 -5.72 14.15 3.40
CA ALA A 70 -4.86 13.30 4.23
C ALA A 70 -5.66 12.34 5.12
N ARG A 71 -6.77 12.80 5.71
CA ARG A 71 -7.66 11.94 6.52
C ARG A 71 -8.36 10.86 5.72
N LEU A 72 -8.82 11.18 4.50
CA LEU A 72 -9.44 10.20 3.62
C LEU A 72 -8.44 9.14 3.17
N LEU A 73 -7.23 9.58 2.80
CA LEU A 73 -6.14 8.68 2.43
C LEU A 73 -5.75 7.76 3.58
N ALA A 74 -5.58 8.29 4.80
CA ALA A 74 -5.25 7.48 5.97
C ALA A 74 -6.28 6.37 6.23
N LYS A 75 -7.58 6.69 6.12
CA LYS A 75 -8.66 5.69 6.23
C LYS A 75 -8.66 4.68 5.09
N ALA A 76 -8.27 5.08 3.89
CA ALA A 76 -8.15 4.17 2.75
C ALA A 76 -6.98 3.19 2.95
N GLN A 77 -5.82 3.70 3.39
CA GLN A 77 -4.65 2.90 3.73
C GLN A 77 -4.92 1.93 4.88
N GLU A 78 -5.65 2.34 5.93
CA GLU A 78 -6.05 1.45 7.02
C GLU A 78 -6.91 0.27 6.54
N ARG A 79 -7.89 0.54 5.66
CA ARG A 79 -8.73 -0.50 5.07
C ARG A 79 -7.91 -1.48 4.24
N ALA A 80 -7.01 -0.97 3.39
CA ALA A 80 -6.11 -1.80 2.59
C ALA A 80 -5.21 -2.68 3.48
N TYR A 81 -4.66 -2.13 4.56
CA TYR A 81 -3.85 -2.88 5.51
C TYR A 81 -4.64 -4.02 6.18
N ILE A 82 -5.88 -3.76 6.59
CA ILE A 82 -6.76 -4.78 7.19
C ILE A 82 -7.03 -5.91 6.18
N GLN A 83 -7.34 -5.55 4.93
CA GLN A 83 -7.59 -6.51 3.86
C GLN A 83 -6.35 -7.39 3.60
N LEU A 84 -5.18 -6.79 3.39
CA LEU A 84 -3.92 -7.49 3.16
C LEU A 84 -3.58 -8.46 4.29
N ARG A 85 -3.81 -8.06 5.55
CA ARG A 85 -3.59 -8.94 6.71
C ARG A 85 -4.55 -10.14 6.71
N GLY A 86 -5.80 -9.93 6.29
CA GLY A 86 -6.79 -10.99 6.13
C GLY A 86 -6.38 -12.00 5.07
N GLU A 87 -6.01 -11.51 3.89
CA GLU A 87 -5.53 -12.33 2.76
C GLU A 87 -4.27 -13.13 3.13
N ALA A 88 -3.29 -12.49 3.77
CA ALA A 88 -2.07 -13.16 4.23
C ALA A 88 -2.37 -14.32 5.21
N ARG A 89 -3.37 -14.15 6.09
CA ARG A 89 -3.81 -15.22 7.02
C ARG A 89 -4.46 -16.38 6.26
N THR A 90 -5.32 -16.08 5.30
CA THR A 90 -5.97 -17.10 4.44
C THR A 90 -4.93 -17.88 3.64
N ASN A 91 -3.97 -17.20 3.01
CA ASN A 91 -2.91 -17.83 2.22
C ASN A 91 -2.04 -18.75 3.06
N ARG A 92 -1.69 -18.35 4.30
CA ARG A 92 -0.94 -19.24 5.22
C ARG A 92 -1.71 -20.52 5.54
N ARG A 93 -3.00 -20.38 5.85
CA ARG A 93 -3.88 -21.54 6.13
C ARG A 93 -4.00 -22.46 4.91
N GLN A 94 -4.17 -21.91 3.72
CA GLN A 94 -4.23 -22.69 2.47
C GLN A 94 -2.91 -23.43 2.23
N ALA A 95 -1.76 -22.77 2.42
CA ALA A 95 -0.45 -23.39 2.29
C ALA A 95 -0.22 -24.52 3.32
N GLU A 96 -0.70 -24.36 4.55
CA GLU A 96 -0.69 -25.41 5.57
C GLU A 96 -1.57 -26.59 5.17
N LEU A 97 -2.78 -26.35 4.66
CA LEU A 97 -3.68 -27.41 4.18
C LEU A 97 -3.03 -28.20 3.03
N ILE A 98 -2.47 -27.51 2.04
CA ILE A 98 -1.76 -28.15 0.90
C ILE A 98 -0.60 -29.01 1.42
N ARG A 99 0.19 -28.51 2.38
CA ARG A 99 1.28 -29.28 3.00
C ARG A 99 0.81 -30.48 3.82
N SER A 100 -0.40 -30.41 4.37
CA SER A 100 -0.97 -31.49 5.18
C SER A 100 -1.60 -32.62 4.36
N VAL A 101 -1.83 -32.41 3.05
CA VAL A 101 -2.31 -33.47 2.16
C VAL A 101 -1.15 -34.46 1.94
N PRO A 102 -1.33 -35.74 2.28
CA PRO A 102 -0.35 -36.77 1.94
C PRO A 102 -0.10 -36.77 0.44
N GLY A 103 1.16 -36.81 0.03
CA GLY A 103 1.53 -36.95 -1.39
C GLY A 103 0.87 -38.19 -2.01
N PRO A 104 0.80 -38.30 -3.35
CA PRO A 104 0.15 -39.43 -4.01
C PRO A 104 0.69 -40.74 -3.44
N SER A 105 -0.16 -41.46 -2.71
CA SER A 105 0.15 -42.80 -2.22
C SER A 105 0.46 -43.66 -3.45
N ALA A 106 1.69 -44.16 -3.52
CA ALA A 106 2.09 -45.08 -4.57
C ALA A 106 1.11 -46.27 -4.62
N ALA A 107 0.73 -46.62 -5.86
CA ALA A 107 -0.12 -47.73 -6.30
C ALA A 107 -1.62 -47.65 -5.97
N ALA A 108 -2.38 -47.03 -6.87
CA ALA A 108 -3.78 -47.40 -7.08
C ALA A 108 -3.81 -48.87 -7.57
N VAL A 109 -4.19 -49.79 -6.69
CA VAL A 109 -4.44 -51.20 -7.05
C VAL A 109 -5.84 -51.26 -7.66
N TYR A 110 -5.93 -51.47 -8.97
CA TYR A 110 -7.17 -51.88 -9.62
C TYR A 110 -7.45 -53.31 -9.21
N LEU A 111 -8.39 -53.50 -8.30
CA LEU A 111 -8.92 -54.81 -7.96
C LEU A 111 -9.99 -55.14 -9.00
N ASP A 112 -9.61 -55.94 -10.00
CA ASP A 112 -10.55 -56.48 -10.97
C ASP A 112 -11.42 -57.52 -10.27
N VAL A 113 -12.67 -57.14 -9.98
CA VAL A 113 -13.67 -58.05 -9.40
C VAL A 113 -14.31 -58.82 -10.54
N ALA A 114 -13.55 -59.75 -11.12
CA ALA A 114 -14.10 -60.73 -12.04
C ALA A 114 -14.88 -61.80 -11.24
N GLY A 115 -16.21 -61.67 -11.28
CA GLY A 115 -17.24 -62.74 -11.35
C GLY A 115 -17.13 -63.93 -10.40
#